data_AF-A0A967L2L9-F1
#
_entry.id   AF-A0A967L2L9-F1
#
_cell.length_a   1.000
_cell.length_b   1.000
_cell.length_c   1.000
_cell.angle_alpha   90.00
_cell.angle_beta   90.00
_cell.angle_gamma   90.00
#
_symmetry.space_group_name_H-M   'P 1'
#
loop_
_entity.id
_entity.type
_entity.pdbx_description
1 polymer ?
#
loop_
_entity_poly.entity_id
_entity_poly.type
_entity_poly.pdbx_seq_one_letter_code
_entity_poly.pdbx_strand_id
1 'polypeptide(L)'
;EVNHAHMEPSAAVARWDDFDQRLEIWCSTQVPYYVHKDLAATMKLDMSRIRVIKPMLGGGFGAKTETQSYELICGLLARKA
;
A
#
# COMPACT_ATOMS: atom_id res chain seq x y z
N GLU A 1 5.02 23.69 -14.50
CA GLU A 1 4.28 22.94 -13.47
C GLU A 1 5.18 22.66 -12.28
N VAL A 2 4.61 22.48 -11.10
CA VAL A 2 5.34 22.14 -9.87
C VAL A 2 4.92 20.76 -9.39
N ASN A 3 5.86 20.01 -8.80
CA ASN A 3 5.61 18.71 -8.18
C ASN A 3 5.89 18.83 -6.68
N HIS A 4 5.22 18.01 -5.87
CA HIS A 4 5.45 17.89 -4.43
C HIS A 4 6.91 17.59 -4.07
N ALA A 5 7.65 16.87 -4.93
CA ALA A 5 9.09 16.63 -4.85
C ALA A 5 9.55 16.19 -3.44
N HIS A 6 8.78 15.32 -2.79
CA HIS A 6 9.18 14.72 -1.52
C HIS A 6 10.47 13.90 -1.69
N MET A 7 11.39 14.02 -0.73
CA MET A 7 12.73 13.43 -0.83
C MET A 7 12.71 11.89 -0.90
N GLU A 8 11.76 11.25 -0.24
CA GLU A 8 11.57 9.80 -0.32
C GLU A 8 10.73 9.41 -1.55
N PRO A 9 11.24 8.57 -2.46
CA PRO A 9 10.46 8.03 -3.57
C PRO A 9 9.23 7.22 -3.11
N SER A 10 8.23 7.10 -3.97
CA SER A 10 7.10 6.20 -3.73
C SER A 10 7.57 4.74 -3.75
N ALA A 11 7.26 3.98 -2.70
CA ALA A 11 7.69 2.59 -2.55
C ALA A 11 6.67 1.75 -1.77
N ALA A 12 6.59 0.48 -2.13
CA ALA A 12 5.83 -0.52 -1.38
C ALA A 12 6.58 -1.86 -1.37
N VAL A 13 6.43 -2.60 -0.26
CA VAL A 13 6.88 -3.98 -0.09
C VAL A 13 5.70 -4.77 0.45
N ALA A 14 5.37 -5.88 -0.19
CA ALA A 14 4.25 -6.73 0.20
C ALA A 14 4.72 -8.16 0.45
N ARG A 15 4.08 -8.81 1.43
CA ARG A 15 4.27 -10.21 1.78
C ARG A 15 2.90 -10.87 1.84
N TRP A 16 2.74 -11.94 1.07
CA TRP A 16 1.56 -12.80 1.13
C TRP A 16 1.88 -14.05 1.95
N ASP A 17 0.91 -14.48 2.75
CA ASP A 17 0.96 -15.73 3.49
C ASP A 17 -0.08 -16.69 2.93
N ASP A 18 0.36 -17.77 2.28
CA ASP A 18 -0.52 -18.76 1.66
C ASP A 18 -1.25 -19.64 2.67
N PHE A 19 -0.70 -19.85 3.86
CA PHE A 19 -1.34 -20.67 4.88
C PHE A 19 -2.54 -19.93 5.48
N ASP A 20 -2.32 -18.67 5.88
CA ASP A 20 -3.36 -17.86 6.51
C ASP A 20 -4.21 -17.07 5.51
N GLN A 21 -3.83 -17.05 4.24
CA GLN A 21 -4.43 -16.22 3.18
C GLN A 21 -4.46 -14.73 3.57
N ARG A 22 -3.31 -14.22 4.05
CA ARG A 22 -3.18 -12.85 4.57
C ARG A 22 -2.13 -12.04 3.81
N LEU A 23 -2.44 -10.76 3.60
CA LEU A 23 -1.52 -9.78 3.04
C LEU A 23 -0.98 -8.88 4.16
N GLU A 24 0.33 -8.73 4.22
CA GLU A 24 1.00 -7.64 4.95
C GLU A 24 1.72 -6.75 3.93
N ILE A 25 1.51 -5.44 4.02
CA ILE A 25 2.12 -4.47 3.10
C ILE A 25 2.68 -3.28 3.86
N TRP A 26 3.91 -2.91 3.54
CA TRP A 26 4.55 -1.67 3.94
C TRP A 26 4.54 -0.72 2.75
N CYS A 27 3.99 0.48 2.90
CA CYS A 27 3.95 1.45 1.80
C CYS A 27 4.15 2.88 2.28
N SER A 28 4.73 3.69 1.38
CA SER A 28 4.90 5.13 1.57
C SER A 28 3.58 5.87 1.31
N THR A 29 2.70 5.90 2.30
CA THR A 29 1.36 6.51 2.19
C THR A 29 1.06 7.50 3.32
N GLN A 30 0.27 8.54 3.04
CA GLN A 30 -0.32 9.39 4.09
C GLN A 30 -1.71 8.88 4.51
N VAL A 31 -2.27 7.91 3.79
CA VAL A 31 -3.65 7.43 3.96
C VAL A 31 -3.72 5.90 4.07
N PRO A 32 -3.09 5.27 5.08
CA PRO A 32 -3.04 3.81 5.20
C PRO A 32 -4.43 3.15 5.23
N TYR A 33 -5.44 3.85 5.75
CA TYR A 33 -6.83 3.36 5.75
C TYR A 33 -7.44 3.28 4.33
N TYR A 34 -7.14 4.25 3.45
CA TYR A 34 -7.65 4.23 2.07
C TYR A 34 -7.01 3.08 1.29
N VAL A 35 -5.70 2.92 1.44
CA VAL A 35 -4.94 1.80 0.87
C VAL A 35 -5.52 0.46 1.35
N HIS A 36 -5.84 0.34 2.64
CA HIS A 36 -6.43 -0.87 3.21
C HIS A 36 -7.79 -1.21 2.59
N LYS A 37 -8.67 -0.22 2.48
CA LYS A 37 -10.00 -0.38 1.87
C LYS A 37 -9.90 -0.74 0.39
N ASP A 38 -9.03 -0.07 -0.36
CA ASP A 38 -8.90 -0.26 -1.80
C ASP A 38 -8.19 -1.58 -2.13
N LEU A 39 -7.22 -2.02 -1.32
CA LEU A 39 -6.65 -3.37 -1.41
C LEU A 39 -7.72 -4.44 -1.17
N ALA A 40 -8.53 -4.29 -0.12
CA ALA A 40 -9.60 -5.23 0.20
C ALA A 40 -10.60 -5.37 -0.96
N ALA A 41 -11.06 -4.23 -1.49
CA ALA A 41 -11.96 -4.20 -2.64
C ALA A 41 -11.31 -4.80 -3.90
N THR A 42 -10.09 -4.40 -4.23
CA THR A 42 -9.38 -4.81 -5.44
C THR A 42 -9.02 -6.30 -5.43
N MET A 43 -8.55 -6.81 -4.29
CA MET A 43 -8.13 -8.21 -4.14
C MET A 43 -9.29 -9.14 -3.80
N LYS A 44 -10.49 -8.59 -3.54
CA LYS A 44 -11.69 -9.30 -3.09
C LYS A 44 -11.44 -10.07 -1.79
N LEU A 45 -10.78 -9.42 -0.84
CA LEU A 45 -10.46 -9.97 0.48
C LEU A 45 -11.22 -9.19 1.56
N ASP A 46 -11.53 -9.85 2.67
CA ASP A 46 -11.99 -9.15 3.87
C ASP A 46 -10.86 -8.27 4.43
N MET A 47 -11.19 -7.09 4.98
CA MET A 47 -10.20 -6.18 5.54
C MET A 47 -9.38 -6.84 6.67
N SER A 48 -9.94 -7.80 7.42
CA SER A 48 -9.20 -8.56 8.45
C SER A 48 -8.08 -9.44 7.92
N ARG A 49 -8.07 -9.71 6.60
CA ARG A 49 -7.00 -10.46 5.91
C ARG A 49 -5.85 -9.57 5.45
N ILE A 50 -5.95 -8.25 5.61
CA ILE A 50 -4.96 -7.29 5.14
C ILE A 50 -4.44 -6.46 6.32
N ARG A 51 -3.12 -6.31 6.40
CA ARG A 51 -2.44 -5.39 7.31
C ARG A 51 -1.63 -4.38 6.50
N VAL A 52 -2.00 -3.11 6.58
CA VAL A 52 -1.24 -2.00 5.99
C VAL A 52 -0.39 -1.34 7.07
N ILE A 53 0.91 -1.20 6.80
CA ILE A 53 1.88 -0.61 7.72
C ILE A 53 2.51 0.60 7.03
N LYS A 54 2.33 1.78 7.61
CA LYS A 54 3.05 3.00 7.21
C LYS A 54 4.32 3.12 8.08
N PRO A 55 5.53 2.90 7.54
CA PRO A 55 6.77 3.15 8.27
C PRO A 55 7.00 4.66 8.48
N MET A 56 8.20 5.04 8.90
CA MET A 56 8.64 6.44 8.79
C MET A 56 8.51 6.90 7.34
N LEU A 57 7.99 8.12 7.13
CA LEU A 57 7.64 8.63 5.80
C LEU A 57 8.48 9.87 5.51
N GLY A 58 9.25 9.87 4.41
CA GLY A 58 10.14 10.97 4.02
C GLY A 58 9.43 12.10 3.28
N GLY A 59 8.25 12.48 3.75
CA GLY A 59 7.40 13.50 3.15
C GLY A 59 6.41 12.96 2.10
N GLY A 60 5.45 13.81 1.76
CA GLY A 60 4.41 13.52 0.78
C GLY A 60 3.72 14.79 0.26
N PHE A 61 3.45 15.76 1.15
CA PHE A 61 2.93 17.09 0.82
C PHE A 61 1.64 17.10 -0.02
N GLY A 62 0.85 16.01 0.01
CA GLY A 62 -0.34 15.84 -0.83
C GLY A 62 -0.16 14.78 -1.93
N ALA A 63 1.06 14.44 -2.32
CA ALA A 63 1.30 13.41 -3.34
C ALA A 63 0.85 12.00 -2.93
N LYS A 64 0.77 11.75 -1.62
CA LYS A 64 0.54 10.42 -1.02
C LYS A 64 -0.79 10.37 -0.24
N THR A 65 -1.75 11.25 -0.55
CA THR A 65 -3.07 11.33 0.13
C THR A 65 -4.20 10.57 -0.56
N GLU A 66 -3.87 9.77 -1.56
CA GLU A 66 -4.76 8.85 -2.25
C GLU A 66 -4.07 7.50 -2.42
N THR A 67 -4.84 6.44 -2.60
CA THR A 67 -4.28 5.12 -2.94
C THR A 67 -3.65 5.19 -4.32
N GLN A 68 -2.39 4.79 -4.41
CA GLN A 68 -1.62 4.80 -5.64
C GLN A 68 -1.54 3.40 -6.24
N SER A 69 -1.45 3.32 -7.56
CA SER A 69 -1.47 2.04 -8.30
C SER A 69 -0.34 1.09 -7.88
N TYR A 70 0.84 1.60 -7.53
CA TYR A 70 1.97 0.77 -7.12
C TYR A 70 1.70 -0.02 -5.83
N GLU A 71 0.87 0.49 -4.92
CA GLU A 71 0.50 -0.17 -3.68
C GLU A 71 -0.38 -1.40 -3.97
N LEU A 72 -1.37 -1.22 -4.86
CA LEU A 72 -2.27 -2.29 -5.29
C LEU A 72 -1.53 -3.37 -6.10
N ILE A 73 -0.71 -2.95 -7.06
CA ILE A 73 0.07 -3.86 -7.91
C ILE A 73 1.04 -4.68 -7.07
N CYS A 74 1.73 -4.06 -6.10
CA CYS A 74 2.64 -4.76 -5.21
C CYS A 74 1.92 -5.87 -4.42
N GLY A 75 0.76 -5.58 -3.82
CA GLY A 75 -0.04 -6.57 -3.10
C GLY A 75 -0.55 -7.71 -4.00
N LEU A 76 -0.96 -7.41 -5.23
CA LEU A 76 -1.40 -8.41 -6.21
C LEU A 76 -0.26 -9.33 -6.65
N LEU A 77 0.92 -8.77 -6.89
CA LEU A 77 2.12 -9.55 -7.27
C LEU A 77 2.57 -10.44 -6.12
N ALA A 78 2.57 -9.95 -4.87
CA ALA A 78 2.93 -10.75 -3.71
C ALA A 78 2.03 -11.99 -3.55
N ARG A 79 0.73 -11.88 -3.83
CA ARG A 79 -0.19 -13.04 -3.81
C ARG A 79 0.04 -14.04 -4.95
N LYS A 80 0.65 -13.60 -6.06
CA LYS A 80 0.87 -14.44 -7.24
C LYS A 80 2.24 -15.14 -7.22
N ALA A 81 3.21 -14.58 -6.50
CA ALA A 81 4.58 -15.09 -6.41
C ALA A 81 4.63 -16.47 -5.76
#